data_AF-A0A8T7EE32-F1
#
_entry.id   AF-A0A8T7EE32-F1
#
_cell.length_a   1.000
_cell.length_b   1.000
_cell.length_c   1.000
_cell.angle_alpha   90.00
_cell.angle_beta   90.00
_cell.angle_gamma   90.00
#
_symmetry.space_group_name_H-M   'P 1'
#
loop_
_entity.id
_entity.type
_entity.pdbx_description
1 polymer ?
#
loop_
_entity_poly.entity_id
_entity_poly.type
_entity_poly.pdbx_seq_one_letter_code
_entity_poly.pdbx_strand_id
1 'polypeptide(L)'
;MHKRLAVPHRLQFETGYCLPACVEMVLAYWGMEAKQKSLARKLKTIPGVGTPGPRVQSLASKSLRVTYGEGQLVDLTQAIAADIPPIVLVRTVNYPIGLKIHPMRLSSLAWRVICFTLMIRP
;
A
#
# COMPACT_ATOMS: atom_id res chain seq x y z
N MET A 1 -9.25 10.78 19.01
CA MET A 1 -9.62 11.29 17.67
C MET A 1 -8.62 10.70 16.67
N HIS A 2 -9.07 9.89 15.70
CA HIS A 2 -8.15 9.24 14.77
C HIS A 2 -7.77 10.21 13.64
N LYS A 3 -6.46 10.51 13.50
CA LYS A 3 -5.92 11.29 12.39
C LYS A 3 -6.21 10.55 11.08
N ARG A 4 -6.73 11.24 10.08
CA ARG A 4 -6.96 10.70 8.73
C ARG A 4 -6.03 11.40 7.76
N LEU A 5 -5.32 10.65 6.94
CA LEU A 5 -4.47 11.20 5.89
C LEU A 5 -5.32 11.42 4.64
N ALA A 6 -5.23 12.60 4.03
CA ALA A 6 -5.93 12.93 2.79
C ALA A 6 -5.20 12.34 1.57
N VAL A 7 -5.04 11.01 1.55
CA VAL A 7 -4.39 10.30 0.45
C VAL A 7 -5.30 10.34 -0.78
N PRO A 8 -4.84 10.85 -1.95
CA PRO A 8 -5.66 10.93 -3.14
C PRO A 8 -6.00 9.53 -3.63
N HIS A 9 -7.29 9.24 -3.78
CA HIS A 9 -7.73 7.94 -4.29
C HIS A 9 -7.49 7.81 -5.80
N ARG A 10 -6.90 6.70 -6.24
CA ARG A 10 -6.65 6.34 -7.64
C ARG A 10 -7.12 4.92 -7.89
N LEU A 11 -7.94 4.73 -8.93
CA LEU A 11 -8.38 3.41 -9.35
C LEU A 11 -7.21 2.61 -9.93
N GLN A 12 -7.17 1.30 -9.68
CA GLN A 12 -6.22 0.43 -10.36
C GLN A 12 -6.44 0.46 -11.87
N PHE A 13 -5.35 0.51 -12.62
CA PHE A 13 -5.39 0.62 -14.08
C PHE A 13 -5.97 -0.65 -14.74
N GLU A 14 -5.58 -1.83 -14.25
CA GLU A 14 -6.07 -3.13 -14.73
C GLU A 14 -6.01 -4.18 -13.61
N THR A 15 -6.51 -5.38 -13.87
CA THR A 15 -6.42 -6.50 -12.91
C THR A 15 -4.97 -6.80 -12.55
N GLY A 16 -4.68 -6.87 -11.25
CA GLY A 16 -3.31 -7.03 -10.72
C GLY A 16 -2.59 -5.73 -10.39
N TYR A 17 -3.14 -4.55 -10.72
CA TYR A 17 -2.48 -3.26 -10.48
C TYR A 17 -2.81 -2.64 -9.11
N CYS A 18 -3.40 -3.39 -8.19
CA CYS A 18 -3.75 -2.88 -6.87
C CYS A 18 -2.53 -2.32 -6.11
N LEU A 19 -1.38 -3.01 -6.14
CA LEU A 19 -0.17 -2.51 -5.46
C LEU A 19 0.45 -1.29 -6.18
N PRO A 20 0.64 -1.29 -7.52
CA PRO A 20 1.03 -0.07 -8.24
C PRO A 20 0.13 1.13 -7.98
N ALA A 21 -1.19 0.93 -7.92
CA ALA A 21 -2.15 1.99 -7.61
C ALA A 21 -1.96 2.52 -6.18
N CYS A 22 -1.85 1.63 -5.18
CA CYS A 22 -1.57 2.05 -3.81
C CYS A 22 -0.25 2.82 -3.67
N VAL A 23 0.78 2.42 -4.40
CA VAL A 23 2.05 3.16 -4.41
C VAL A 23 1.90 4.52 -5.08
N GLU A 24 1.19 4.61 -6.21
CA GLU A 24 0.89 5.91 -6.86
C GLU A 24 0.15 6.86 -5.91
N MET A 25 -0.84 6.36 -5.16
CA MET A 25 -1.58 7.14 -4.18
C MET A 25 -0.67 7.68 -3.06
N VAL A 26 0.21 6.83 -2.51
CA VAL A 26 1.18 7.22 -1.48
C VAL A 26 2.18 8.25 -2.01
N LEU A 27 2.70 8.07 -3.22
CA LEU A 27 3.64 9.01 -3.81
C LEU A 27 2.96 10.35 -4.12
N ALA A 28 1.73 10.32 -4.62
CA ALA A 28 0.94 11.52 -4.87
C ALA A 28 0.62 12.30 -3.59
N TYR A 29 0.42 11.62 -2.45
CA TYR A 29 0.27 12.27 -1.14
C TYR A 29 1.49 13.12 -0.77
N TRP A 30 2.70 12.71 -1.19
CA TRP A 30 3.93 13.48 -1.00
C TRP A 30 4.30 14.38 -2.19
N GLY A 31 3.39 14.62 -3.13
CA GLY A 31 3.66 15.44 -4.31
C GLY A 31 4.65 14.82 -5.31
N MET A 32 4.90 13.50 -5.22
CA MET A 32 5.74 12.79 -6.16
C MET A 32 4.91 12.18 -7.28
N GLU A 33 5.24 12.52 -8.52
CA GLU A 33 4.57 11.94 -9.69
C GLU A 33 5.13 10.56 -10.05
N ALA A 34 4.27 9.55 -10.04
CA ALA A 34 4.63 8.22 -10.53
C ALA A 34 3.41 7.53 -11.13
N LYS A 35 3.45 7.22 -12.43
CA LYS A 35 2.34 6.54 -13.12
C LYS A 35 2.32 5.05 -12.82
N GLN A 36 1.12 4.46 -12.65
CA GLN A 36 0.96 3.03 -12.36
C GLN A 36 1.70 2.11 -13.34
N LYS A 37 1.70 2.40 -14.65
CA LYS A 37 2.44 1.58 -15.63
C LYS A 37 3.95 1.56 -15.38
N SER A 38 4.53 2.69 -14.98
CA SER A 38 5.96 2.77 -14.66
C SER A 38 6.28 2.06 -13.35
N LEU A 39 5.44 2.22 -12.34
CA LEU A 39 5.52 1.48 -11.08
C LEU A 39 5.37 -0.02 -11.31
N ALA A 40 4.43 -0.43 -12.16
CA ALA A 40 4.18 -1.83 -12.49
C ALA A 40 5.42 -2.49 -13.09
N ARG A 41 6.11 -1.83 -14.02
CA ARG A 41 7.40 -2.31 -14.57
C ARG A 41 8.47 -2.44 -13.49
N LYS A 42 8.65 -1.41 -12.65
CA LYS A 42 9.66 -1.40 -11.58
C LYS A 42 9.40 -2.46 -10.50
N LEU A 43 8.13 -2.71 -10.22
CA LEU A 43 7.64 -3.73 -9.30
C LEU A 43 7.51 -5.12 -9.97
N LYS A 44 7.84 -5.25 -11.26
CA LYS A 44 7.71 -6.48 -12.06
C LYS A 44 6.30 -7.09 -11.99
N THR A 45 5.26 -6.26 -11.94
CA THR A 45 3.85 -6.67 -11.82
C THR A 45 3.49 -7.62 -12.95
N ILE A 46 2.83 -8.72 -12.61
CA ILE A 46 2.39 -9.72 -13.57
C ILE A 46 0.94 -9.36 -13.95
N PRO A 47 0.65 -9.04 -15.22
CA PRO A 47 -0.71 -8.70 -15.67
C PRO A 47 -1.71 -9.79 -15.29
N GLY A 48 -2.88 -9.40 -14.77
CA GLY A 48 -3.93 -10.33 -14.34
C GLY A 48 -3.67 -11.07 -13.01
N VAL A 49 -2.44 -11.12 -12.53
CA VAL A 49 -2.04 -11.84 -11.30
C VAL A 49 -1.71 -10.89 -10.17
N GLY A 50 -0.91 -9.87 -10.46
CA GLY A 50 -0.53 -8.80 -9.54
C GLY A 50 0.94 -8.77 -9.16
N THR A 51 1.23 -8.12 -8.03
CA THR A 51 2.59 -7.82 -7.59
C THR A 51 2.88 -8.50 -6.26
N PRO A 52 3.94 -9.34 -6.17
CA PRO A 52 4.41 -9.83 -4.88
C PRO A 52 4.80 -8.67 -3.96
N GLY A 53 4.21 -8.64 -2.77
CA GLY A 53 4.41 -7.60 -1.76
C GLY A 53 5.87 -7.14 -1.53
N PRO A 54 6.85 -8.06 -1.36
CA PRO A 54 8.24 -7.68 -1.11
C PRO A 54 8.87 -6.81 -2.21
N ARG A 55 8.33 -6.85 -3.44
CA ARG A 55 8.89 -6.08 -4.56
C ARG A 55 8.78 -4.57 -4.38
N VAL A 56 7.94 -4.08 -3.46
CA VAL A 56 7.94 -2.65 -3.07
C VAL A 56 9.30 -2.16 -2.60
N GLN A 57 10.13 -3.03 -2.02
CA GLN A 57 11.49 -2.66 -1.59
C GLN A 57 12.36 -2.20 -2.77
N SER A 58 12.05 -2.62 -4.01
CA SER A 58 12.75 -2.14 -5.21
C SER A 58 12.51 -0.64 -5.49
N LEU A 59 11.50 -0.04 -4.86
CA LEU A 59 11.21 1.39 -4.96
C LEU A 59 12.16 2.25 -4.13
N ALA A 60 12.86 1.65 -3.16
CA ALA A 60 13.81 2.36 -2.31
C ALA A 60 14.84 3.12 -3.13
N SER A 61 15.17 4.33 -2.69
CA SER A 61 16.10 5.24 -3.35
C SER A 61 16.79 6.14 -2.32
N LYS A 62 17.63 7.06 -2.77
CA LYS A 62 18.27 8.06 -1.89
C LYS A 62 17.25 8.97 -1.17
N SER A 63 16.07 9.17 -1.77
CA SER A 63 15.00 10.04 -1.26
C SER A 63 13.80 9.27 -0.70
N LEU A 64 13.66 7.98 -1.00
CA LEU A 64 12.53 7.16 -0.57
C LEU A 64 13.02 5.94 0.21
N ARG A 65 12.69 5.87 1.49
CA ARG A 65 12.87 4.67 2.30
C ARG A 65 11.60 3.82 2.20
N VAL A 66 11.78 2.51 2.02
CA VAL A 66 10.66 1.56 1.98
C VAL A 66 10.93 0.45 2.99
N THR A 67 10.00 0.27 3.91
CA THR A 67 10.02 -0.81 4.89
C THR A 67 8.91 -1.78 4.55
N TYR A 68 9.26 -3.05 4.41
CA TYR A 68 8.34 -4.14 4.13
C TYR A 68 8.49 -5.20 5.22
N GLY A 69 7.41 -5.54 5.90
CA GLY A 69 7.48 -6.52 6.97
C GLY A 69 6.10 -6.88 7.51
N GLU A 70 6.12 -7.60 8.63
CA GLU A 70 4.94 -7.78 9.45
C GLU A 70 4.83 -6.60 10.41
N GLY A 71 3.58 -6.21 10.72
CA GLY A 71 3.28 -5.13 11.64
C GLY A 71 1.99 -5.40 12.40
N GLN A 72 1.82 -4.66 13.47
CA GLN A 72 0.64 -4.63 14.30
C GLN A 72 -0.15 -3.32 14.07
N LEU A 73 -1.36 -3.27 14.62
CA LEU A 73 -2.21 -2.09 14.52
C LEU A 73 -1.55 -0.83 15.13
N VAL A 74 -0.68 -1.02 16.13
CA VAL A 74 0.10 0.09 16.71
C VAL A 74 1.06 0.71 15.69
N ASP A 75 1.72 -0.09 14.84
CA ASP A 75 2.64 0.41 13.81
C ASP A 75 1.89 1.25 12.77
N LEU A 76 0.68 0.82 12.38
CA LEU A 76 -0.20 1.58 11.48
C LEU A 76 -0.60 2.91 12.11
N THR A 77 -0.96 2.90 13.40
CA THR A 77 -1.37 4.10 14.12
C THR A 77 -0.21 5.09 14.25
N GLN A 78 1.00 4.60 14.54
CA GLN A 78 2.22 5.41 14.60
C GLN A 78 2.57 6.02 13.24
N ALA A 79 2.49 5.24 12.16
CA ALA A 79 2.72 5.73 10.81
C ALA A 79 1.75 6.86 10.44
N ILE A 80 0.45 6.65 10.70
CA ILE A 80 -0.58 7.67 10.44
C ILE A 80 -0.35 8.93 11.29
N ALA A 81 0.04 8.77 12.56
CA ALA A 81 0.38 9.90 13.43
C ALA A 81 1.55 10.72 12.85
N ALA A 82 2.52 10.05 12.25
CA ALA A 82 3.71 10.63 11.62
C ALA A 82 3.52 11.13 10.17
N ASP A 83 2.28 11.26 9.67
CA ASP A 83 2.00 11.65 8.27
C ASP A 83 2.60 10.71 7.22
N ILE A 84 2.74 9.43 7.59
CA ILE A 84 3.20 8.37 6.72
C ILE A 84 2.00 7.51 6.33
N PRO A 85 1.56 7.50 5.06
CA PRO A 85 0.48 6.63 4.62
C PRO A 85 0.99 5.18 4.46
N PRO A 86 0.55 4.23 5.31
CA PRO A 86 0.95 2.84 5.18
C PRO A 86 0.11 2.13 4.09
N ILE A 87 0.71 1.17 3.39
CA ILE A 87 0.00 0.23 2.52
C ILE A 87 -0.12 -1.11 3.26
N VAL A 88 -1.33 -1.64 3.34
CA VAL A 88 -1.60 -2.90 4.05
C VAL A 88 -1.96 -3.98 3.04
N LEU A 89 -1.25 -5.10 3.09
CA LEU A 89 -1.57 -6.28 2.28
C LEU A 89 -2.63 -7.12 3.00
N VAL A 90 -3.83 -7.16 2.42
CA VAL A 90 -4.96 -7.91 2.95
C VAL A 90 -5.25 -9.14 2.09
N ARG A 91 -5.69 -10.23 2.71
CA ARG A 91 -6.27 -11.36 1.97
C ARG A 91 -7.76 -11.09 1.79
N THR A 92 -8.15 -10.74 0.58
CA THR A 92 -9.56 -10.76 0.18
C THR A 92 -9.91 -12.20 -0.18
N VAL A 93 -10.52 -12.94 0.74
CA VAL A 93 -11.21 -14.18 0.36
C VAL A 93 -12.37 -13.78 -0.55
N ASN A 94 -12.45 -14.43 -1.72
CA ASN A 94 -13.51 -14.21 -2.69
C ASN A 94 -14.83 -14.59 -2.02
N TYR A 95 -15.59 -13.61 -1.55
CA TYR A 95 -16.93 -13.87 -1.04
C TYR A 95 -17.83 -14.14 -2.25
N PRO A 96 -18.58 -15.26 -2.31
CA PRO A 96 -19.53 -15.47 -3.38
C PRO A 96 -20.52 -14.30 -3.39
N ILE A 97 -20.69 -13.72 -4.58
CA ILE A 97 -21.65 -12.65 -4.88
C ILE A 97 -23.04 -13.03 -4.38
N GLY A 98 -23.44 -12.51 -3.21
CA GLY A 98 -24.82 -12.67 -2.73
C GLY A 98 -25.07 -12.77 -1.23
N LEU A 99 -24.06 -12.83 -0.35
CA LEU A 99 -24.33 -12.88 1.10
C LEU A 99 -23.88 -11.63 1.85
N LYS A 100 -24.86 -11.05 2.56
CA LYS A 100 -24.82 -9.96 3.54
C LYS A 100 -23.44 -9.75 4.19
N ILE A 101 -22.98 -8.50 4.10
CA ILE A 101 -21.91 -7.88 4.89
C ILE A 101 -21.87 -8.40 6.34
N HIS A 102 -21.00 -9.38 6.58
CA HIS A 102 -20.46 -9.62 7.91
C HIS A 102 -19.19 -8.79 8.09
N PRO A 103 -18.98 -8.20 9.28
CA PRO A 103 -17.80 -7.39 9.54
C PRO A 103 -16.55 -8.22 9.28
N MET A 104 -15.62 -7.63 8.52
CA MET A 104 -14.27 -8.12 8.28
C MET A 104 -13.73 -8.76 9.55
N ARG A 105 -13.69 -10.10 9.59
CA ARG A 105 -13.24 -10.84 10.77
C ARG A 105 -11.73 -10.60 10.86
N LEU A 106 -11.32 -9.66 11.72
CA LEU A 106 -9.94 -9.41 12.14
C LEU A 106 -9.42 -10.63 12.93
N SER A 107 -9.30 -11.78 12.29
CA SER A 107 -8.64 -12.93 12.90
C SER A 107 -7.13 -12.73 12.77
N SER A 108 -6.51 -12.22 13.85
CA SER A 108 -5.17 -12.51 14.41
C SER A 108 -3.97 -12.90 13.52
N LEU A 109 -4.03 -12.73 12.20
CA LEU A 109 -2.91 -12.97 11.30
C LEU A 109 -2.07 -11.71 11.23
N ALA A 110 -0.77 -11.88 11.50
CA ALA A 110 0.25 -10.87 11.27
C ALA A 110 -0.02 -10.13 9.96
N TRP A 111 -0.31 -8.83 10.07
CA TRP A 111 -0.57 -8.01 8.92
C TRP A 111 0.77 -7.75 8.25
N ARG A 112 0.87 -7.99 6.94
CA ARG A 112 2.02 -7.50 6.20
C ARG A 112 1.80 -6.03 5.89
N VAL A 113 2.52 -5.18 6.60
CA VAL A 113 2.46 -3.73 6.49
C VAL A 113 3.65 -3.26 5.67
N ILE A 114 3.37 -2.36 4.74
CA ILE A 114 4.36 -1.67 3.95
C ILE A 114 4.33 -0.21 4.37
N CYS A 115 5.40 0.24 4.99
CA CYS A 115 5.56 1.64 5.34
C CYS A 115 6.52 2.28 4.36
N PHE A 116 6.07 3.33 3.68
CA PHE A 116 6.95 4.20 2.93
C PHE A 116 7.39 5.33 3.86
N THR A 117 8.60 5.84 3.70
CA THR A 117 9.01 7.07 4.40
C THR A 117 9.78 7.92 3.42
N LEU A 118 9.29 9.12 3.16
CA LEU A 118 10.03 10.09 2.37
C LEU A 118 11.18 10.64 3.22
N MET A 119 12.41 10.46 2.77
CA MET A 119 13.57 11.12 3.35
C MET A 119 13.84 12.38 2.53
N ILE A 120 13.27 13.51 2.95
CA ILE A 120 13.69 14.81 2.44
C ILE A 120 15.05 15.09 3.10
N ARG A 121 16.14 14.89 2.36
CA ARG A 121 17.45 15.38 2.80
C ARG A 121 17.40 16.91 2.80
N PRO A 122 17.88 17.59 3.85
CA PRO A 122 18.06 19.04 3.84
C PRO A 122 19.07 19.47 2.76
#